data_AF-A0A7S3QK73-F1
#
_entry.id   AF-A0A7S3QK73-F1
#
_cell.length_a   1.000
_cell.length_b   1.000
_cell.length_c   1.000
_cell.angle_alpha   90.00
_cell.angle_beta   90.00
_cell.angle_gamma   90.00
#
_symmetry.space_group_name_H-M   'P 1'
#
loop_
_entity.id
_entity.type
_entity.pdbx_description
1 polymer ?
#
loop_
_entity_poly.entity_id
_entity_poly.type
_entity_poly.pdbx_seq_one_letter_code
_entity_poly.pdbx_strand_id
1 'polypeptide(L)'
;MFILLILLRLLPALLTAYWVLATSAVVVTLLPLPLPQGFKDAVRLSAARGKLWSTRPKSLGRLNDLAVPQAWFSHFYAVGTACCLLLLLLATPLPPLASSDAQQLTALALFPSKAEAVQYISLWVFLLHLLRRLLETCCLMVYPSTARMHVIAYVFGLSYYMVAPLSLLNTLSGLPLTRVGAHENTGFLGLSQGDVSLEGGLGSFLASLLPRAAAAPAAFASAWAQGSAWQVASGVGLTMIGFTLQFYSHWVLAALAARGISRLQRSKRGGLDGDSEGSKGHNEDASMYSIPRGGAFEWISCPHYAGEIIIYAGLLLLTWPHSPNVFLMLGWVVTNLVLAAGATQQWYHAAFPHSFPKSRRALVPFVF
;
A
#
# COMPACT_ATOMS: atom_id res chain seq x y z
N MET A 1 22.65 -0.16 22.27
CA MET A 1 22.59 1.26 21.85
C MET A 1 23.42 1.54 20.59
N PHE A 2 24.70 1.15 20.53
CA PHE A 2 25.59 1.40 19.38
C PHE A 2 25.09 0.83 18.03
N ILE A 3 24.68 -0.46 17.99
CA ILE A 3 24.16 -1.10 16.78
C ILE A 3 22.90 -0.41 16.25
N LEU A 4 21.99 -0.01 17.15
CA LEU A 4 20.76 0.70 16.77
C LEU A 4 21.05 2.06 16.12
N LEU A 5 22.03 2.80 16.66
CA LEU A 5 22.45 4.08 16.08
C LEU A 5 23.08 3.92 14.69
N ILE A 6 23.85 2.85 14.48
CA ILE A 6 24.39 2.50 13.16
C ILE A 6 23.25 2.19 12.19
N LEU A 7 22.30 1.33 12.59
CA LEU A 7 21.16 0.98 11.75
C LEU A 7 20.30 2.19 11.38
N LEU A 8 20.06 3.09 12.33
CA LEU A 8 19.35 4.34 12.06
C LEU A 8 20.12 5.20 11.05
N ARG A 9 21.44 5.39 11.23
CA ARG A 9 22.28 6.15 10.27
C ARG A 9 22.27 5.54 8.86
N LEU A 10 22.23 4.21 8.75
CA LEU A 10 22.18 3.51 7.46
C LEU A 10 20.78 3.46 6.85
N LEU A 11 19.73 3.71 7.62
CA LEU A 11 18.34 3.54 7.17
C LEU A 11 18.05 4.25 5.84
N PRO A 12 18.38 5.53 5.63
CA PRO A 12 18.09 6.18 4.35
C PRO A 12 18.73 5.48 3.15
N ALA A 13 19.99 5.03 3.28
CA ALA A 13 20.71 4.31 2.24
C ALA A 13 20.10 2.92 1.98
N LEU A 14 19.68 2.22 3.03
CA LEU A 14 18.99 0.93 2.92
C LEU A 14 17.63 1.06 2.22
N LEU A 15 16.86 2.10 2.54
CA LEU A 15 15.59 2.39 1.87
C LEU A 15 15.81 2.70 0.38
N THR A 16 16.80 3.53 0.06
CA THR A 16 17.16 3.82 -1.33
C THR A 16 17.58 2.55 -2.07
N ALA A 17 18.45 1.74 -1.48
CA ALA A 17 18.88 0.47 -2.07
C ALA A 17 17.69 -0.47 -2.31
N TYR A 18 16.76 -0.57 -1.34
CA TYR A 18 15.55 -1.37 -1.50
C TYR A 18 14.74 -0.96 -2.72
N TRP A 19 14.41 0.34 -2.85
CA TRP A 19 13.59 0.81 -3.96
C TRP A 19 14.28 0.71 -5.32
N VAL A 20 15.58 1.00 -5.37
CA VAL A 20 16.39 0.87 -6.60
C VAL A 20 16.46 -0.59 -7.02
N LEU A 21 16.76 -1.51 -6.11
CA LEU A 21 16.87 -2.94 -6.42
C LEU A 21 15.50 -3.51 -6.83
N ALA A 22 14.44 -3.19 -6.11
CA ALA A 22 13.09 -3.63 -6.45
C ALA A 22 12.70 -3.15 -7.86
N THR A 23 12.80 -1.85 -8.13
CA THR A 23 12.44 -1.26 -9.43
C THR A 23 13.30 -1.82 -10.56
N SER A 24 14.61 -1.90 -10.34
CA SER A 24 15.54 -2.46 -11.31
C SER A 24 15.18 -3.90 -11.64
N ALA A 25 14.81 -4.71 -10.64
CA ALA A 25 14.41 -6.11 -10.86
C ALA A 25 13.22 -6.21 -11.82
N VAL A 26 12.23 -5.33 -11.74
CA VAL A 26 11.13 -5.32 -12.71
C VAL A 26 11.59 -4.81 -14.07
N VAL A 27 12.30 -3.68 -14.12
CA VAL A 27 12.76 -3.07 -15.39
C VAL A 27 13.61 -4.06 -16.19
N VAL A 28 14.59 -4.73 -15.56
CA VAL A 28 15.47 -5.66 -16.29
C VAL A 28 14.70 -6.87 -16.84
N THR A 29 13.57 -7.27 -16.23
CA THR A 29 12.71 -8.34 -16.78
C THR A 29 11.88 -7.91 -17.98
N LEU A 30 11.68 -6.60 -18.18
CA LEU A 30 11.02 -6.02 -19.35
C LEU A 30 11.99 -5.86 -20.53
N LEU A 31 13.30 -5.75 -20.25
CA LEU A 31 14.33 -5.63 -21.27
C LEU A 31 14.63 -6.98 -21.93
N PRO A 32 15.06 -7.00 -23.21
CA PRO A 32 15.43 -8.21 -23.94
C PRO A 32 16.82 -8.72 -23.52
N LEU A 33 17.04 -8.87 -22.21
CA LEU A 33 18.29 -9.33 -21.62
C LEU A 33 18.26 -10.86 -21.40
N PRO A 34 19.42 -11.54 -21.51
CA PRO A 34 19.57 -12.97 -21.27
C PRO A 34 19.58 -13.30 -19.77
N LEU A 35 18.51 -12.93 -19.06
CA LEU A 35 18.34 -13.24 -17.64
C LEU A 35 17.80 -14.67 -17.44
N PRO A 36 18.16 -15.34 -16.32
CA PRO A 36 17.62 -16.65 -15.98
C PRO A 36 16.08 -16.63 -15.96
N GLN A 37 15.46 -17.64 -16.57
CA GLN A 37 13.99 -17.70 -16.69
C GLN A 37 13.30 -17.71 -15.31
N GLY A 38 13.88 -18.40 -14.32
CA GLY A 38 13.36 -18.43 -12.95
C GLY A 38 13.31 -17.04 -12.30
N PHE A 39 14.26 -16.16 -12.62
CA PHE A 39 14.23 -14.78 -12.14
C PHE A 39 13.08 -13.99 -12.79
N LYS A 40 12.92 -14.08 -14.12
CA LYS A 40 11.80 -13.43 -14.84
C LYS A 40 10.45 -13.90 -14.30
N ASP A 41 10.32 -15.19 -14.04
CA ASP A 41 9.08 -15.78 -13.53
C ASP A 41 8.81 -15.38 -12.06
N ALA A 42 9.84 -15.32 -11.21
CA ALA A 42 9.72 -14.83 -9.84
C ALA A 42 9.22 -13.38 -9.78
N VAL A 43 9.78 -12.50 -10.60
CA VAL A 43 9.38 -11.09 -10.69
C VAL A 43 7.94 -10.97 -11.21
N ARG A 44 7.59 -11.68 -12.28
CA ARG A 44 6.23 -11.67 -12.84
C ARG A 44 5.20 -12.19 -11.85
N LEU A 45 5.50 -13.27 -11.14
CA LEU A 45 4.62 -13.83 -10.11
C LEU A 45 4.45 -12.87 -8.92
N SER A 46 5.51 -12.18 -8.52
CA SER A 46 5.44 -11.13 -7.49
C SER A 46 4.50 -10.00 -7.92
N ALA A 47 4.65 -9.51 -9.16
CA ALA A 47 3.86 -8.39 -9.69
C ALA A 47 2.39 -8.76 -9.93
N ALA A 48 2.10 -9.99 -10.37
CA ALA A 48 0.76 -10.42 -10.75
C ALA A 48 -0.17 -10.76 -9.58
N ARG A 49 0.34 -10.78 -8.33
CA ARG A 49 -0.44 -10.88 -7.07
C ARG A 49 -1.57 -11.94 -7.10
N GLY A 50 -1.26 -13.13 -7.64
CA GLY A 50 -2.18 -14.27 -7.71
C GLY A 50 -2.87 -14.49 -9.06
N LYS A 51 -2.94 -13.50 -9.96
CA LYS A 51 -3.58 -13.65 -11.28
C LYS A 51 -2.85 -14.64 -12.20
N LEU A 52 -1.53 -14.78 -12.02
CA LEU A 52 -0.70 -15.72 -12.78
C LEU A 52 -0.47 -17.04 -12.02
N TRP A 53 -1.18 -17.32 -10.93
CA TRP A 53 -0.96 -18.54 -10.14
C TRP A 53 -1.09 -19.83 -10.98
N SER A 54 -1.99 -19.85 -11.96
CA SER A 54 -2.19 -21.01 -12.85
C SER A 54 -1.00 -21.31 -13.76
N THR A 55 -0.04 -20.38 -13.92
CA THR A 55 1.11 -20.57 -14.83
C THR A 55 2.19 -21.50 -14.29
N ARG A 56 2.24 -21.75 -12.96
CA ARG A 56 3.17 -22.68 -12.25
C ARG A 56 4.51 -22.90 -12.98
N PRO A 57 5.36 -21.87 -13.05
CA PRO A 57 6.58 -21.92 -13.85
C PRO A 57 7.60 -22.89 -13.24
N LYS A 58 7.86 -24.00 -13.94
CA LYS A 58 8.85 -25.03 -13.57
C LYS A 58 10.26 -24.48 -13.31
N SER A 59 10.58 -23.32 -13.88
CA SER A 59 11.84 -22.59 -13.70
C SER A 59 12.14 -22.22 -12.23
N LEU A 60 11.13 -22.21 -11.35
CA LEU A 60 11.27 -21.94 -9.91
C LEU A 60 11.67 -23.17 -9.08
N GLY A 61 11.77 -24.35 -9.68
CA GLY A 61 12.18 -25.58 -9.00
C GLY A 61 11.31 -25.86 -7.77
N ARG A 62 11.92 -25.95 -6.59
CA ARG A 62 11.23 -26.27 -5.31
C ARG A 62 10.22 -25.21 -4.87
N LEU A 63 10.31 -23.98 -5.39
CA LEU A 63 9.39 -22.91 -5.01
C LEU A 63 8.10 -22.91 -5.86
N ASN A 64 8.05 -23.66 -6.97
CA ASN A 64 6.99 -23.60 -7.98
C ASN A 64 5.56 -23.70 -7.42
N ASP A 65 5.36 -24.59 -6.46
CA ASP A 65 4.04 -24.88 -5.90
C ASP A 65 3.81 -24.26 -4.51
N LEU A 66 4.73 -23.41 -4.05
CA LEU A 66 4.59 -22.72 -2.76
C LEU A 66 3.63 -21.55 -2.88
N ALA A 67 2.42 -21.75 -2.37
CA ALA A 67 1.38 -20.74 -2.29
C ALA A 67 0.83 -20.58 -0.89
N VAL A 68 0.26 -19.40 -0.67
CA VAL A 68 -0.56 -19.06 0.49
C VAL A 68 -1.97 -18.69 0.02
N PRO A 69 -2.98 -18.77 0.90
CA PRO A 69 -4.33 -18.29 0.59
C PRO A 69 -4.33 -16.83 0.15
N GLN A 70 -5.03 -16.49 -0.92
CA GLN A 70 -5.11 -15.10 -1.38
C GLN A 70 -5.78 -14.18 -0.34
N ALA A 71 -6.64 -14.72 0.53
CA ALA A 71 -7.26 -13.98 1.64
C ALA A 71 -6.24 -13.37 2.63
N TRP A 72 -5.01 -13.90 2.68
CA TRP A 72 -3.93 -13.34 3.52
C TRP A 72 -3.42 -11.98 3.03
N PHE A 73 -3.99 -11.43 1.96
CA PHE A 73 -3.76 -10.04 1.53
C PHE A 73 -4.08 -9.02 2.64
N SER A 74 -4.93 -9.37 3.62
CA SER A 74 -5.19 -8.53 4.80
C SER A 74 -3.94 -8.34 5.69
N HIS A 75 -3.05 -9.34 5.75
CA HIS A 75 -1.82 -9.27 6.56
C HIS A 75 -0.92 -8.12 6.13
N PHE A 76 -0.84 -7.87 4.82
CA PHE A 76 -0.08 -6.76 4.25
C PHE A 76 -0.49 -5.41 4.85
N TYR A 77 -1.79 -5.14 4.84
CA TYR A 77 -2.34 -3.90 5.36
C TYR A 77 -2.29 -3.82 6.88
N ALA A 78 -2.45 -4.96 7.58
CA ALA A 78 -2.30 -5.02 9.03
C ALA A 78 -0.86 -4.67 9.46
N VAL A 79 0.15 -5.28 8.83
CA VAL A 79 1.57 -5.00 9.10
C VAL A 79 1.91 -3.56 8.75
N GLY A 80 1.47 -3.06 7.58
CA GLY A 80 1.70 -1.68 7.19
C GLY A 80 1.06 -0.68 8.16
N THR A 81 -0.19 -0.95 8.58
CA THR A 81 -0.91 -0.12 9.56
C THR A 81 -0.16 -0.09 10.89
N ALA A 82 0.27 -1.25 11.40
CA ALA A 82 1.04 -1.33 12.64
C ALA A 82 2.37 -0.58 12.55
N CYS A 83 3.09 -0.73 11.43
CA CYS A 83 4.34 -0.02 11.19
C CYS A 83 4.12 1.50 11.13
N CYS A 84 3.12 1.96 10.38
CA CYS A 84 2.80 3.38 10.25
C CYS A 84 2.32 4.00 11.57
N LEU A 85 1.51 3.27 12.35
CA LEU A 85 1.10 3.68 13.70
C LEU A 85 2.31 3.79 14.63
N LEU A 86 3.22 2.82 14.62
CA LEU A 86 4.45 2.88 15.42
C LEU A 86 5.27 4.13 15.05
N LEU A 87 5.42 4.44 13.77
CA LEU A 87 6.13 5.64 13.33
C LEU A 87 5.42 6.92 13.76
N LEU A 88 4.09 6.98 13.74
CA LEU A 88 3.34 8.09 14.31
C LEU A 88 3.50 8.18 15.83
N LEU A 89 3.57 7.06 16.54
CA LEU A 89 3.78 7.08 17.99
C LEU A 89 5.16 7.65 18.34
N LEU A 90 6.16 7.32 17.53
CA LEU A 90 7.54 7.73 17.72
C LEU A 90 7.84 9.13 17.18
N ALA A 91 7.28 9.54 16.04
CA ALA A 91 7.66 10.80 15.38
C ALA A 91 6.96 12.06 15.95
N THR A 92 6.07 11.92 16.94
CA THR A 92 5.20 13.01 17.39
C THR A 92 5.52 13.40 18.83
N PRO A 93 6.03 14.61 19.10
CA PRO A 93 6.07 15.14 20.46
C PRO A 93 4.62 15.31 20.97
N LEU A 94 4.38 14.95 22.24
CA LEU A 94 3.07 15.17 22.86
C LEU A 94 2.75 16.68 22.88
N PRO A 95 1.56 17.11 22.42
CA PRO A 95 1.18 18.51 22.51
C PRO A 95 1.08 18.95 23.98
N PRO A 96 1.69 20.07 24.37
CA PRO A 96 1.34 20.69 25.64
C PRO A 96 -0.12 21.17 25.58
N LEU A 97 -0.89 20.92 26.64
CA LEU A 97 -2.25 21.46 26.79
C LEU A 97 -2.16 23.00 26.78
N ALA A 98 -2.59 23.66 25.70
CA ALA A 98 -2.55 25.12 25.58
C ALA A 98 -3.83 25.71 24.97
N SER A 99 -4.15 26.94 25.35
CA SER A 99 -5.32 27.73 24.94
C SER A 99 -5.23 28.29 23.50
N SER A 100 -6.35 28.83 23.00
CA SER A 100 -6.60 29.18 21.59
C SER A 100 -5.59 30.14 20.93
N ASP A 101 -5.12 31.19 21.61
CA ASP A 101 -4.15 32.14 21.04
C ASP A 101 -2.71 31.59 21.04
N ALA A 102 -2.43 30.60 21.90
CA ALA A 102 -1.18 29.87 21.87
C ALA A 102 -1.10 28.87 20.71
N GLN A 103 -2.18 28.65 19.95
CA GLN A 103 -2.26 27.54 18.99
C GLN A 103 -1.30 27.67 17.79
N GLN A 104 -1.06 28.88 17.27
CA GLN A 104 -0.06 29.12 16.21
C GLN A 104 1.38 29.04 16.71
N LEU A 105 1.67 29.63 17.88
CA LEU A 105 3.00 29.54 18.50
C LEU A 105 3.32 28.10 18.94
N THR A 106 2.29 27.38 19.39
CA THR A 106 2.35 25.96 19.76
C THR A 106 2.53 25.07 18.53
N ALA A 107 1.94 25.44 17.37
CA ALA A 107 2.15 24.72 16.13
C ALA A 107 3.60 24.79 15.62
N LEU A 108 4.23 25.97 15.66
CA LEU A 108 5.64 26.14 15.33
C LEU A 108 6.56 25.52 16.39
N ALA A 109 6.15 25.51 17.67
CA ALA A 109 6.89 24.81 18.73
C ALA A 109 6.82 23.28 18.58
N LEU A 110 5.68 22.73 18.14
CA LEU A 110 5.50 21.29 17.91
C LEU A 110 6.16 20.81 16.62
N PHE A 111 6.11 21.64 15.58
CA PHE A 111 6.68 21.35 14.27
C PHE A 111 7.59 22.50 13.83
N PRO A 112 8.83 22.54 14.34
CA PRO A 112 9.76 23.64 14.11
C PRO A 112 10.25 23.71 12.66
N SER A 113 10.18 22.62 11.92
CA SER A 113 10.58 22.55 10.52
C SER A 113 9.43 22.11 9.61
N LYS A 114 9.40 22.66 8.39
CA LYS A 114 8.47 22.25 7.32
C LYS A 114 8.55 20.74 7.08
N ALA A 115 9.76 20.21 7.09
CA ALA A 115 10.09 18.80 7.00
C ALA A 115 9.30 17.93 8.00
N GLU A 116 9.29 18.33 9.28
CA GLU A 116 8.59 17.60 10.34
C GLU A 116 7.07 17.69 10.18
N ALA A 117 6.53 18.87 9.89
CA ALA A 117 5.11 19.06 9.64
C ALA A 117 4.60 18.20 8.46
N VAL A 118 5.34 18.21 7.35
CA VAL A 118 5.01 17.44 6.15
C VAL A 118 5.13 15.94 6.40
N GLN A 119 6.18 15.48 7.07
CA GLN A 119 6.35 14.07 7.45
C GLN A 119 5.15 13.61 8.29
N TYR A 120 4.79 14.38 9.31
CA TYR A 120 3.65 14.10 10.17
C TYR A 120 2.35 13.93 9.38
N ILE A 121 2.04 14.90 8.50
CA ILE A 121 0.82 14.86 7.67
C ILE A 121 0.86 13.64 6.75
N SER A 122 2.02 13.36 6.14
CA SER A 122 2.17 12.23 5.21
C SER A 122 1.94 10.87 5.88
N LEU A 123 2.38 10.70 7.14
CA LEU A 123 2.13 9.49 7.92
C LEU A 123 0.64 9.31 8.23
N TRP A 124 -0.10 10.38 8.54
CA TRP A 124 -1.56 10.30 8.73
C TRP A 124 -2.30 9.98 7.43
N VAL A 125 -1.92 10.63 6.33
CA VAL A 125 -2.49 10.35 5.00
C VAL A 125 -2.24 8.90 4.60
N PHE A 126 -1.04 8.38 4.84
CA PHE A 126 -0.69 7.00 4.56
C PHE A 126 -1.37 6.00 5.50
N LEU A 127 -1.52 6.35 6.79
CA LEU A 127 -2.30 5.55 7.74
C LEU A 127 -3.76 5.43 7.29
N LEU A 128 -4.38 6.54 6.87
CA LEU A 128 -5.74 6.53 6.33
C LEU A 128 -5.84 5.64 5.08
N HIS A 129 -4.85 5.72 4.18
CA HIS A 129 -4.75 4.84 3.03
C HIS A 129 -4.74 3.37 3.45
N LEU A 130 -3.85 2.99 4.39
CA LEU A 130 -3.68 1.62 4.86
C LEU A 130 -4.91 1.08 5.60
N LEU A 131 -5.50 1.88 6.50
CA LEU A 131 -6.72 1.51 7.24
C LEU A 131 -7.88 1.29 6.28
N ARG A 132 -8.08 2.20 5.32
CA ARG A 132 -9.12 2.04 4.29
C ARG A 132 -8.87 0.75 3.48
N ARG A 133 -7.64 0.48 3.06
CA ARG A 133 -7.31 -0.77 2.33
C ARG A 133 -7.50 -2.03 3.18
N LEU A 134 -7.19 -1.97 4.48
CA LEU A 134 -7.46 -3.07 5.41
C LEU A 134 -8.96 -3.32 5.53
N LEU A 135 -9.76 -2.27 5.76
CA LEU A 135 -11.21 -2.36 5.84
C LEU A 135 -11.82 -2.89 4.55
N GLU A 136 -11.42 -2.37 3.38
CA GLU A 136 -11.85 -2.92 2.10
C GLU A 136 -11.49 -4.40 1.95
N THR A 137 -10.30 -4.80 2.37
CA THR A 137 -9.87 -6.20 2.24
C THR A 137 -10.65 -7.13 3.16
N CYS A 138 -10.98 -6.68 4.38
CA CYS A 138 -11.71 -7.48 5.36
C CYS A 138 -13.23 -7.48 5.14
N CYS A 139 -13.80 -6.35 4.71
CA CYS A 139 -15.25 -6.14 4.69
C CYS A 139 -15.86 -6.16 3.29
N LEU A 140 -15.08 -5.85 2.25
CA LEU A 140 -15.58 -5.69 0.87
C LEU A 140 -15.08 -6.80 -0.05
N MET A 141 -13.79 -7.14 0.00
CA MET A 141 -13.19 -8.10 -0.92
C MET A 141 -13.62 -9.53 -0.64
N VAL A 142 -13.99 -10.25 -1.70
CA VAL A 142 -14.40 -11.65 -1.63
C VAL A 142 -13.37 -12.51 -2.35
N TYR A 143 -12.76 -13.43 -1.61
CA TYR A 143 -11.79 -14.39 -2.13
C TYR A 143 -12.36 -15.81 -2.07
N PRO A 144 -12.39 -16.56 -3.18
CA PRO A 144 -12.67 -17.98 -3.15
C PRO A 144 -11.69 -18.75 -2.25
N SER A 145 -12.15 -19.81 -1.59
CA SER A 145 -11.28 -20.67 -0.77
C SER A 145 -10.19 -21.39 -1.57
N THR A 146 -10.36 -21.50 -2.89
CA THR A 146 -9.40 -22.04 -3.85
C THR A 146 -8.38 -21.01 -4.33
N ALA A 147 -8.61 -19.73 -4.09
CA ALA A 147 -7.74 -18.66 -4.58
C ALA A 147 -6.39 -18.67 -3.87
N ARG A 148 -5.31 -18.59 -4.65
CA ARG A 148 -3.93 -18.73 -4.17
C ARG A 148 -3.06 -17.61 -4.71
N MET A 149 -2.03 -17.26 -3.93
CA MET A 149 -0.94 -16.40 -4.38
C MET A 149 0.40 -17.05 -4.03
N HIS A 150 1.39 -16.85 -4.89
CA HIS A 150 2.72 -17.42 -4.71
C HIS A 150 3.45 -16.84 -3.49
N VAL A 151 4.23 -17.65 -2.77
CA VAL A 151 4.93 -17.23 -1.53
C VAL A 151 5.90 -16.06 -1.74
N ILE A 152 6.56 -16.00 -2.91
CA ILE A 152 7.43 -14.86 -3.28
C ILE A 152 6.65 -13.54 -3.28
N ALA A 153 5.45 -13.53 -3.87
CA ALA A 153 4.58 -12.35 -3.86
C ALA A 153 4.16 -11.99 -2.43
N TYR A 154 3.94 -12.99 -1.57
CA TYR A 154 3.60 -12.80 -0.17
C TYR A 154 4.72 -12.16 0.64
N VAL A 155 5.92 -12.74 0.61
CA VAL A 155 7.08 -12.24 1.35
C VAL A 155 7.48 -10.85 0.86
N PHE A 156 7.54 -10.66 -0.46
CA PHE A 156 7.84 -9.36 -1.04
C PHE A 156 6.77 -8.32 -0.67
N GLY A 157 5.49 -8.69 -0.76
CA GLY A 157 4.37 -7.85 -0.31
C GLY A 157 4.53 -7.42 1.14
N LEU A 158 4.80 -8.33 2.07
CA LEU A 158 5.06 -7.97 3.47
C LEU A 158 6.22 -6.99 3.63
N SER A 159 7.33 -7.23 2.93
CA SER A 159 8.48 -6.31 2.96
C SER A 159 8.10 -4.91 2.51
N TYR A 160 7.30 -4.78 1.45
CA TYR A 160 6.85 -3.50 0.93
C TYR A 160 6.07 -2.70 1.97
N TYR A 161 5.11 -3.34 2.66
CA TYR A 161 4.29 -2.66 3.65
C TYR A 161 5.04 -2.31 4.94
N MET A 162 6.20 -2.92 5.20
CA MET A 162 7.11 -2.46 6.25
C MET A 162 7.96 -1.26 5.80
N VAL A 163 8.44 -1.28 4.54
CA VAL A 163 9.38 -0.28 4.01
C VAL A 163 8.68 1.02 3.58
N ALA A 164 7.45 0.95 3.09
CA ALA A 164 6.71 2.12 2.60
C ALA A 164 6.48 3.19 3.69
N PRO A 165 5.96 2.88 4.90
CA PRO A 165 5.87 3.87 5.98
C PRO A 165 7.23 4.46 6.37
N LEU A 166 8.28 3.63 6.42
CA LEU A 166 9.64 4.09 6.76
C LEU A 166 10.19 5.11 5.74
N SER A 167 9.76 5.01 4.48
CA SER A 167 10.18 5.91 3.40
C SER A 167 9.59 7.33 3.53
N LEU A 168 8.56 7.50 4.37
CA LEU A 168 7.99 8.81 4.69
C LEU A 168 8.80 9.57 5.74
N LEU A 169 9.75 8.91 6.42
CA LEU A 169 10.65 9.56 7.36
C LEU A 169 11.66 10.42 6.59
N ASN A 170 11.59 11.73 6.80
CA ASN A 170 12.46 12.72 6.18
C ASN A 170 13.71 12.98 7.03
N THR A 171 13.54 13.07 8.35
CA THR A 171 14.66 13.21 9.28
C THR A 171 14.50 12.25 10.44
N LEU A 172 15.57 11.49 10.71
CA LEU A 172 15.65 10.66 11.91
C LEU A 172 15.63 11.52 13.18
N SER A 173 15.93 12.83 13.07
CA SER A 173 15.88 13.84 14.14
C SER A 173 14.49 14.05 14.76
N GLY A 174 13.43 13.59 14.07
CA GLY A 174 12.06 13.56 14.60
C GLY A 174 11.80 12.41 15.58
N LEU A 175 12.69 11.42 15.67
CA LEU A 175 12.56 10.31 16.61
C LEU A 175 13.18 10.68 17.98
N PRO A 176 12.48 10.45 19.11
CA PRO A 176 12.94 10.76 20.46
C PRO A 176 14.34 10.25 20.78
N LEU A 177 14.70 9.08 20.23
CA LEU A 177 16.02 8.44 20.37
C LEU A 177 17.19 9.27 19.81
N THR A 178 16.91 10.24 18.94
CA THR A 178 17.93 11.15 18.38
C THR A 178 17.93 12.51 19.05
N ARG A 179 16.92 12.83 19.88
CA ARG A 179 16.81 14.05 20.68
C ARG A 179 17.39 13.89 22.10
N VAL A 180 18.22 12.86 22.35
CA VAL A 180 18.82 12.50 23.66
C VAL A 180 19.88 13.51 24.12
N GLY A 181 19.56 14.80 24.06
CA GLY A 181 20.31 15.90 24.64
C GLY A 181 19.42 16.96 25.32
N ALA A 182 18.09 16.80 25.34
CA ALA A 182 17.19 17.72 26.03
C ALA A 182 16.07 16.95 26.73
N HIS A 183 16.02 17.08 28.06
CA HIS A 183 15.07 16.49 29.02
C HIS A 183 15.22 15.01 29.40
N GLU A 184 15.87 14.79 30.55
CA GLU A 184 16.06 13.49 31.22
C GLU A 184 14.79 12.86 31.83
N ASN A 185 13.61 13.50 31.75
CA ASN A 185 12.43 13.07 32.53
C ASN A 185 11.20 12.61 31.73
N THR A 186 11.26 12.48 30.41
CA THR A 186 10.14 11.96 29.62
C THR A 186 10.45 10.55 29.12
N GLY A 187 9.69 9.55 29.58
CA GLY A 187 9.83 8.17 29.10
C GLY A 187 9.70 8.05 27.58
N PHE A 188 10.20 6.94 27.02
CA PHE A 188 10.29 6.66 25.56
C PHE A 188 8.98 6.84 24.76
N LEU A 189 7.83 6.88 25.43
CA LEU A 189 6.49 7.11 24.84
C LEU A 189 5.76 8.32 25.43
N GLY A 190 6.43 9.15 26.24
CA GLY A 190 5.80 10.21 27.03
C GLY A 190 4.99 9.72 28.23
N LEU A 191 5.14 8.45 28.60
CA LEU A 191 4.61 7.89 29.85
C LEU A 191 5.60 8.19 30.97
N SER A 192 5.10 8.70 32.10
CA SER A 192 5.94 8.94 33.29
C SER A 192 6.53 7.61 33.77
N GLN A 193 7.71 7.63 34.40
CA GLN A 193 8.34 6.43 34.98
C GLN A 193 7.47 5.73 36.04
N GLY A 194 6.33 6.31 36.46
CA GLY A 194 5.37 5.70 37.39
C GLY A 194 4.19 4.96 36.75
N ASP A 195 3.95 5.08 35.43
CA ASP A 195 2.70 4.61 34.79
C ASP A 195 2.87 3.40 33.86
N VAL A 196 4.00 2.69 33.93
CA VAL A 196 4.16 1.42 33.18
C VAL A 196 3.53 0.27 33.98
N SER A 197 2.22 0.38 34.20
CA SER A 197 1.38 -0.77 34.50
C SER A 197 1.21 -1.54 33.19
N LEU A 198 1.65 -2.80 33.14
CA LEU A 198 1.38 -3.74 32.03
C LEU A 198 -0.13 -4.06 31.84
N GLU A 199 -1.02 -3.35 32.54
CA GLU A 199 -2.48 -3.40 32.42
C GLU A 199 -3.03 -2.53 31.28
N GLY A 200 -2.16 -1.88 30.49
CA GLY A 200 -2.56 -1.06 29.35
C GLY A 200 -3.19 -1.86 28.21
N GLY A 201 -4.48 -2.17 28.32
CA GLY A 201 -5.26 -2.78 27.24
C GLY A 201 -5.47 -1.84 26.04
N LEU A 202 -6.22 -2.31 25.03
CA LEU A 202 -6.58 -1.56 23.81
C LEU A 202 -7.02 -0.12 24.09
N GLY A 203 -7.76 0.12 25.19
CA GLY A 203 -8.23 1.46 25.57
C GLY A 203 -7.09 2.45 25.85
N SER A 204 -6.04 2.04 26.55
CA SER A 204 -4.87 2.90 26.83
C SER A 204 -4.09 3.23 25.56
N PHE A 205 -3.96 2.26 24.66
CA PHE A 205 -3.35 2.45 23.35
C PHE A 205 -4.15 3.46 22.52
N LEU A 206 -5.47 3.29 22.43
CA LEU A 206 -6.34 4.22 21.70
C LEU A 206 -6.31 5.62 22.32
N ALA A 207 -6.29 5.73 23.65
CA ALA A 207 -6.15 7.01 24.34
C ALA A 207 -4.83 7.71 23.97
N SER A 208 -3.74 6.96 23.76
CA SER A 208 -2.46 7.53 23.33
C SER A 208 -2.50 8.11 21.90
N LEU A 209 -3.44 7.69 21.06
CA LEU A 209 -3.59 8.19 19.69
C LEU A 209 -4.35 9.53 19.63
N LEU A 210 -5.23 9.81 20.61
CA LEU A 210 -6.10 10.98 20.58
C LEU A 210 -5.33 12.31 20.61
N PRO A 211 -4.36 12.55 21.52
CA PRO A 211 -3.54 13.76 21.51
C PRO A 211 -2.73 13.89 20.21
N ARG A 212 -2.31 12.76 19.64
CA ARG A 212 -1.59 12.76 18.37
C ARG A 212 -2.52 13.22 17.27
N ALA A 213 -3.69 12.61 17.08
CA ALA A 213 -4.66 13.07 16.08
C ALA A 213 -5.02 14.57 16.24
N ALA A 214 -5.16 15.03 17.49
CA ALA A 214 -5.42 16.44 17.80
C ALA A 214 -4.28 17.40 17.41
N ALA A 215 -3.05 16.91 17.21
CA ALA A 215 -1.91 17.70 16.72
C ALA A 215 -1.90 17.88 15.19
N ALA A 216 -2.74 17.16 14.43
CA ALA A 216 -2.78 17.29 12.98
C ALA A 216 -3.11 18.72 12.50
N PRO A 217 -4.12 19.44 13.04
CA PRO A 217 -4.35 20.84 12.69
C PRO A 217 -3.14 21.75 12.92
N ALA A 218 -2.35 21.49 13.98
CA ALA A 218 -1.13 22.24 14.26
C ALA A 218 -0.04 21.96 13.21
N ALA A 219 0.10 20.71 12.75
CA ALA A 219 1.00 20.37 11.65
C ALA A 219 0.61 21.10 10.36
N PHE A 220 -0.69 21.14 10.01
CA PHE A 220 -1.19 21.91 8.87
C PHE A 220 -0.92 23.41 9.01
N ALA A 221 -1.19 23.98 10.19
CA ALA A 221 -0.95 25.40 10.46
C ALA A 221 0.54 25.75 10.35
N SER A 222 1.43 24.91 10.88
CA SER A 222 2.89 25.08 10.75
C SER A 222 3.34 24.99 9.30
N ALA A 223 2.88 23.98 8.55
CA ALA A 223 3.18 23.84 7.13
C ALA A 223 2.68 25.04 6.30
N TRP A 224 1.51 25.57 6.66
CA TRP A 224 0.94 26.78 6.04
C TRP A 224 1.81 28.00 6.30
N ALA A 225 2.15 28.27 7.57
CA ALA A 225 2.99 29.39 7.98
C ALA A 225 4.37 29.36 7.31
N GLN A 226 4.90 28.17 7.03
CA GLN A 226 6.18 27.96 6.37
C GLN A 226 6.08 27.92 4.82
N GLY A 227 4.98 28.40 4.24
CA GLY A 227 4.83 28.59 2.79
C GLY A 227 4.56 27.32 1.98
N SER A 228 4.14 26.22 2.62
CA SER A 228 3.85 24.94 1.96
C SER A 228 2.37 24.58 1.88
N ALA A 229 1.50 25.55 2.18
CA ALA A 229 0.05 25.47 2.08
C ALA A 229 -0.46 24.78 0.80
N TRP A 230 -0.06 25.30 -0.36
CA TRP A 230 -0.50 24.80 -1.66
C TRP A 230 0.00 23.37 -1.91
N GLN A 231 1.22 23.05 -1.46
CA GLN A 231 1.86 21.75 -1.62
C GLN A 231 1.11 20.69 -0.79
N VAL A 232 0.79 21.03 0.46
CA VAL A 232 0.01 20.17 1.34
C VAL A 232 -1.41 19.98 0.79
N ALA A 233 -2.09 21.07 0.42
CA ALA A 233 -3.46 21.01 -0.09
C ALA A 233 -3.56 20.20 -1.39
N SER A 234 -2.65 20.43 -2.35
CA SER A 234 -2.61 19.71 -3.61
C SER A 234 -2.21 18.23 -3.44
N GLY A 235 -1.23 17.93 -2.57
CA GLY A 235 -0.83 16.55 -2.27
C GLY A 235 -1.94 15.74 -1.59
N VAL A 236 -2.61 16.31 -0.60
CA VAL A 236 -3.78 15.69 0.05
C VAL A 236 -4.94 15.55 -0.94
N GLY A 237 -5.25 16.61 -1.70
CA GLY A 237 -6.32 16.60 -2.70
C GLY A 237 -6.12 15.52 -3.76
N LEU A 238 -4.91 15.41 -4.31
CA LEU A 238 -4.55 14.36 -5.28
C LEU A 238 -4.69 12.96 -4.66
N THR A 239 -4.28 12.80 -3.40
CA THR A 239 -4.45 11.55 -2.68
C THR A 239 -5.93 11.17 -2.51
N MET A 240 -6.80 12.13 -2.20
CA MET A 240 -8.24 11.88 -2.09
C MET A 240 -8.87 11.49 -3.43
N ILE A 241 -8.46 12.11 -4.54
CA ILE A 241 -8.90 11.71 -5.89
C ILE A 241 -8.52 10.25 -6.16
N GLY A 242 -7.27 9.89 -5.84
CA GLY A 242 -6.79 8.51 -5.97
C GLY A 242 -7.57 7.53 -5.08
N PHE A 243 -7.91 7.91 -3.85
CA PHE A 243 -8.74 7.10 -2.94
C PHE A 243 -10.11 6.81 -3.54
N THR A 244 -10.78 7.84 -4.06
CA THR A 244 -12.12 7.70 -4.64
C THR A 244 -12.09 6.77 -5.84
N LEU A 245 -11.15 6.99 -6.77
CA LEU A 245 -11.02 6.16 -7.97
C LEU A 245 -10.73 4.70 -7.60
N GLN A 246 -9.81 4.49 -6.66
CA GLN A 246 -9.42 3.14 -6.23
C GLN A 246 -10.56 2.43 -5.49
N PHE A 247 -11.19 3.09 -4.52
CA PHE A 247 -12.29 2.52 -3.74
C PHE A 247 -13.47 2.14 -4.65
N TYR A 248 -13.90 3.05 -5.52
CA TYR A 248 -14.98 2.77 -6.48
C TYR A 248 -14.66 1.54 -7.34
N SER A 249 -13.43 1.48 -7.85
CA SER A 249 -12.97 0.36 -8.68
C SER A 249 -13.01 -0.97 -7.93
N HIS A 250 -12.57 -0.98 -6.68
CA HIS A 250 -12.61 -2.13 -5.79
C HIS A 250 -14.02 -2.58 -5.45
N TRP A 251 -14.94 -1.63 -5.21
CA TRP A 251 -16.34 -1.92 -4.95
C TRP A 251 -17.02 -2.60 -6.15
N VAL A 252 -16.79 -2.10 -7.37
CA VAL A 252 -17.29 -2.74 -8.60
C VAL A 252 -16.74 -4.16 -8.75
N LEU A 253 -15.43 -4.36 -8.57
CA LEU A 253 -14.79 -5.67 -8.70
C LEU A 253 -15.28 -6.66 -7.64
N ALA A 254 -15.44 -6.23 -6.39
CA ALA A 254 -15.96 -7.06 -5.31
C ALA A 254 -17.41 -7.51 -5.60
N ALA A 255 -18.26 -6.61 -6.09
CA ALA A 255 -19.62 -6.95 -6.47
C ALA A 255 -19.67 -7.99 -7.61
N LEU A 256 -18.76 -7.89 -8.59
CA LEU A 256 -18.65 -8.88 -9.66
C LEU A 256 -18.14 -10.23 -9.14
N ALA A 257 -17.15 -10.23 -8.25
CA ALA A 257 -16.61 -11.44 -7.64
C ALA A 257 -17.70 -12.17 -6.84
N ALA A 258 -18.48 -11.46 -6.02
CA ALA A 258 -19.59 -12.04 -5.25
C ALA A 258 -20.64 -12.70 -6.18
N ARG A 259 -21.06 -12.00 -7.25
CA ARG A 259 -21.99 -12.56 -8.25
C ARG A 259 -21.42 -13.77 -8.98
N GLY A 260 -20.13 -13.75 -9.30
CA GLY A 260 -19.40 -14.87 -9.89
C GLY A 260 -19.46 -16.12 -9.02
N ILE A 261 -19.14 -15.97 -7.73
CA ILE A 261 -19.18 -17.07 -6.75
C ILE A 261 -20.59 -17.63 -6.60
N SER A 262 -21.60 -16.78 -6.48
CA SER A 262 -23.00 -17.24 -6.37
C SER A 262 -23.46 -18.01 -7.62
N ARG A 263 -23.05 -17.60 -8.83
CA ARG A 263 -23.36 -18.33 -10.07
C ARG A 263 -22.70 -19.71 -10.11
N LEU A 264 -21.43 -19.79 -9.75
CA LEU A 264 -20.70 -21.05 -9.63
C LEU A 264 -21.37 -22.01 -8.62
N GLN A 265 -21.74 -21.51 -7.45
CA GLN A 265 -22.40 -22.31 -6.42
C GLN A 265 -23.76 -22.85 -6.88
N ARG A 266 -24.56 -22.03 -7.57
CA ARG A 266 -25.84 -22.49 -8.16
C ARG A 266 -25.64 -23.53 -9.25
N SER A 267 -24.65 -23.34 -10.13
CA SER A 267 -24.32 -24.30 -11.19
C SER A 267 -23.90 -25.65 -10.61
N LYS A 268 -23.04 -25.66 -9.57
CA LYS A 268 -22.64 -26.91 -8.88
C LYS A 268 -23.81 -27.61 -8.19
N ARG A 269 -24.79 -26.87 -7.67
CA ARG A 269 -25.98 -27.44 -7.03
C ARG A 269 -27.00 -27.98 -8.03
N GLY A 270 -27.11 -27.36 -9.21
CA GLY A 270 -28.01 -27.80 -10.29
C GLY A 270 -27.42 -28.86 -11.22
N GLY A 271 -26.09 -29.07 -11.18
CA GLY A 271 -25.36 -30.03 -12.04
C GLY A 271 -25.08 -31.39 -11.40
N LEU A 272 -25.83 -31.79 -10.36
CA LEU A 272 -25.71 -33.11 -9.71
C LEU A 272 -26.24 -34.28 -10.58
N ASP A 273 -26.69 -34.03 -11.82
CA ASP A 273 -27.27 -35.04 -12.73
C ASP A 273 -26.43 -35.32 -14.01
N GLY A 274 -25.13 -34.98 -14.05
CA GLY A 274 -24.34 -35.21 -15.28
C GLY A 274 -22.83 -35.29 -15.09
N ASP A 275 -22.33 -36.52 -14.96
CA ASP A 275 -20.91 -36.84 -15.03
C ASP A 275 -20.35 -36.55 -16.43
N SER A 276 -19.33 -35.69 -16.47
CA SER A 276 -18.41 -35.52 -17.59
C SER A 276 -17.12 -34.95 -17.01
N GLU A 277 -16.33 -35.83 -16.40
CA GLU A 277 -14.96 -35.57 -15.97
C GLU A 277 -14.06 -35.58 -17.20
N GLY A 278 -13.49 -34.43 -17.57
CA GLY A 278 -12.49 -34.41 -18.64
C GLY A 278 -12.06 -33.05 -19.16
N SER A 279 -12.92 -32.02 -19.07
CA SER A 279 -12.61 -30.68 -19.64
C SER A 279 -12.97 -29.50 -18.72
N LYS A 280 -13.00 -29.72 -17.40
CA LYS A 280 -13.59 -28.76 -16.44
C LYS A 280 -12.64 -27.64 -15.96
N GLY A 281 -11.33 -27.85 -15.94
CA GLY A 281 -10.40 -26.93 -15.24
C GLY A 281 -10.25 -25.53 -15.83
N HIS A 282 -10.21 -25.37 -17.16
CA HIS A 282 -9.93 -24.07 -17.79
C HIS A 282 -11.19 -23.20 -18.00
N ASN A 283 -12.37 -23.83 -18.13
CA ASN A 283 -13.63 -23.13 -18.37
C ASN A 283 -14.33 -22.69 -17.08
N GLU A 284 -14.10 -23.39 -15.96
CA GLU A 284 -14.70 -23.03 -14.66
C GLU A 284 -14.16 -21.68 -14.13
N ASP A 285 -12.86 -21.43 -14.22
CA ASP A 285 -12.27 -20.16 -13.76
C ASP A 285 -12.80 -18.98 -14.58
N ALA A 286 -12.86 -19.10 -15.91
CA ALA A 286 -13.42 -18.04 -16.77
C ALA A 286 -14.90 -17.75 -16.49
N SER A 287 -15.69 -18.78 -16.14
CA SER A 287 -17.11 -18.64 -15.80
C SER A 287 -17.37 -17.85 -14.50
N MET A 288 -16.37 -17.79 -13.60
CA MET A 288 -16.43 -16.97 -12.39
C MET A 288 -16.33 -15.47 -12.71
N TYR A 289 -15.49 -15.13 -13.68
CA TYR A 289 -15.13 -13.75 -13.95
C TYR A 289 -16.12 -13.05 -14.88
N SER A 290 -16.10 -11.73 -14.87
CA SER A 290 -16.92 -10.91 -15.75
C SER A 290 -16.18 -9.62 -16.08
N ILE A 291 -16.51 -9.05 -17.24
CA ILE A 291 -15.88 -7.81 -17.71
C ILE A 291 -16.44 -6.64 -16.87
N PRO A 292 -15.59 -5.89 -16.14
CA PRO A 292 -16.05 -4.71 -15.41
C PRO A 292 -16.49 -3.60 -16.37
N ARG A 293 -17.56 -2.91 -15.97
CA ARG A 293 -18.24 -1.84 -16.70
C ARG A 293 -18.58 -0.69 -15.75
N GLY A 294 -18.72 0.51 -16.31
CA GLY A 294 -19.04 1.74 -15.59
C GLY A 294 -17.81 2.54 -15.16
N GLY A 295 -17.96 3.87 -15.15
CA GLY A 295 -16.90 4.81 -14.76
C GLY A 295 -15.62 4.62 -15.59
N ALA A 296 -14.47 4.68 -14.91
CA ALA A 296 -13.16 4.56 -15.55
C ALA A 296 -12.91 3.19 -16.22
N PHE A 297 -13.67 2.15 -15.88
CA PHE A 297 -13.54 0.84 -16.54
C PHE A 297 -13.90 0.86 -18.02
N GLU A 298 -14.62 1.88 -18.51
CA GLU A 298 -14.88 1.99 -19.95
C GLU A 298 -13.64 2.36 -20.77
N TRP A 299 -12.66 3.02 -20.15
CA TRP A 299 -11.42 3.44 -20.82
C TRP A 299 -10.23 2.55 -20.48
N ILE A 300 -10.13 2.12 -19.23
CA ILE A 300 -8.98 1.37 -18.73
C ILE A 300 -9.39 0.11 -17.95
N SER A 301 -8.58 -0.94 -18.03
CA SER A 301 -8.88 -2.22 -17.38
C SER A 301 -8.56 -2.24 -15.89
N CYS A 302 -7.59 -1.43 -15.46
CA CYS A 302 -7.13 -1.38 -14.07
C CYS A 302 -7.19 0.03 -13.46
N PRO A 303 -8.38 0.66 -13.38
CA PRO A 303 -8.54 1.97 -12.75
C PRO A 303 -8.15 1.99 -11.26
N HIS A 304 -8.25 0.85 -10.58
CA HIS A 304 -7.75 0.70 -9.20
C HIS A 304 -6.22 0.82 -9.08
N TYR A 305 -5.47 0.43 -10.12
CA TYR A 305 -4.03 0.63 -10.19
C TYR A 305 -3.70 2.08 -10.55
N ALA A 306 -4.46 2.71 -11.44
CA ALA A 306 -4.32 4.15 -11.72
C ALA A 306 -4.59 4.99 -10.45
N GLY A 307 -5.63 4.66 -9.69
CA GLY A 307 -5.91 5.28 -8.39
C GLY A 307 -4.75 5.13 -7.40
N GLU A 308 -4.13 3.94 -7.32
CA GLU A 308 -2.92 3.74 -6.50
C GLU A 308 -1.77 4.66 -6.93
N ILE A 309 -1.49 4.77 -8.22
CA ILE A 309 -0.43 5.66 -8.72
C ILE A 309 -0.71 7.12 -8.34
N ILE A 310 -1.97 7.56 -8.46
CA ILE A 310 -2.40 8.91 -8.09
C ILE A 310 -2.19 9.17 -6.58
N ILE A 311 -2.48 8.17 -5.71
CA ILE A 311 -2.22 8.26 -4.27
C ILE A 311 -0.75 8.52 -3.99
N TYR A 312 0.14 7.75 -4.61
CA TYR A 312 1.59 7.88 -4.37
C TYR A 312 2.17 9.14 -5.02
N ALA A 313 1.58 9.61 -6.12
CA ALA A 313 1.91 10.92 -6.69
C ALA A 313 1.50 12.07 -5.74
N GLY A 314 0.36 11.94 -5.06
CA GLY A 314 -0.07 12.86 -4.02
C GLY A 314 0.87 12.88 -2.81
N LEU A 315 1.34 11.70 -2.37
CA LEU A 315 2.35 11.57 -1.31
C LEU A 315 3.70 12.17 -1.71
N LEU A 316 4.12 11.97 -2.96
CA LEU A 316 5.33 12.60 -3.50
C LEU A 316 5.19 14.12 -3.48
N LEU A 317 4.10 14.65 -4.01
CA LEU A 317 3.85 16.09 -4.02
C LEU A 317 3.84 16.67 -2.60
N LEU A 318 3.22 15.96 -1.65
CA LEU A 318 3.22 16.34 -0.25
C LEU A 318 4.64 16.40 0.34
N THR A 319 5.51 15.44 0.01
CA THR A 319 6.84 15.28 0.63
C THR A 319 8.00 15.90 -0.16
N TRP A 320 7.75 16.42 -1.36
CA TRP A 320 8.77 16.98 -2.25
C TRP A 320 9.38 18.30 -1.72
N PRO A 321 10.68 18.60 -1.95
CA PRO A 321 11.74 17.71 -2.44
C PRO A 321 12.42 16.92 -1.30
N HIS A 322 11.82 16.88 -0.11
CA HIS A 322 12.51 16.48 1.10
C HIS A 322 12.73 14.96 1.21
N SER A 323 11.81 14.13 0.71
CA SER A 323 11.98 12.67 0.75
C SER A 323 12.27 12.04 -0.63
N PRO A 324 13.54 11.81 -1.01
CA PRO A 324 13.89 11.13 -2.25
C PRO A 324 13.42 9.67 -2.28
N ASN A 325 13.26 9.03 -1.12
CA ASN A 325 12.75 7.67 -1.03
C ASN A 325 11.27 7.58 -1.47
N VAL A 326 10.46 8.63 -1.28
CA VAL A 326 9.07 8.66 -1.77
C VAL A 326 9.03 8.73 -3.30
N PHE A 327 9.98 9.43 -3.93
CA PHE A 327 10.12 9.43 -5.39
C PHE A 327 10.44 8.02 -5.92
N LEU A 328 11.41 7.34 -5.30
CA LEU A 328 11.78 5.98 -5.68
C LEU A 328 10.65 4.98 -5.40
N MET A 329 9.91 5.16 -4.30
CA MET A 329 8.71 4.39 -3.97
C MET A 329 7.62 4.57 -5.03
N LEU A 330 7.36 5.80 -5.49
CA LEU A 330 6.43 6.04 -6.60
C LEU A 330 6.92 5.35 -7.89
N GLY A 331 8.20 5.46 -8.22
CA GLY A 331 8.80 4.78 -9.38
C GLY A 331 8.59 3.26 -9.34
N TRP A 332 8.78 2.66 -8.17
CA TRP A 332 8.45 1.26 -7.92
C TRP A 332 6.97 0.95 -8.15
N VAL A 333 6.07 1.73 -7.52
CA VAL A 333 4.61 1.54 -7.63
C VAL A 333 4.17 1.60 -9.09
N VAL A 334 4.61 2.61 -9.84
CA VAL A 334 4.33 2.74 -11.27
C VAL A 334 4.80 1.52 -12.03
N THR A 335 6.08 1.15 -11.89
CA THR A 335 6.67 0.05 -12.66
C THR A 335 5.98 -1.29 -12.36
N ASN A 336 5.75 -1.60 -11.09
CA ASN A 336 5.09 -2.82 -10.67
C ASN A 336 3.62 -2.89 -11.16
N LEU A 337 2.88 -1.78 -11.08
CA LEU A 337 1.48 -1.73 -11.49
C LEU A 337 1.30 -1.70 -13.00
N VAL A 338 2.23 -1.12 -13.76
CA VAL A 338 2.26 -1.21 -15.22
C VAL A 338 2.40 -2.68 -15.66
N LEU A 339 3.34 -3.41 -15.06
CA LEU A 339 3.51 -4.84 -15.34
C LEU A 339 2.24 -5.64 -14.98
N ALA A 340 1.66 -5.39 -13.80
CA ALA A 340 0.44 -6.05 -13.35
C ALA A 340 -0.79 -5.72 -14.22
N ALA A 341 -0.92 -4.46 -14.66
CA ALA A 341 -1.98 -4.00 -15.56
C ALA A 341 -1.87 -4.68 -16.93
N GLY A 342 -0.65 -4.75 -17.49
CA GLY A 342 -0.38 -5.43 -18.76
C GLY A 342 -0.76 -6.92 -18.70
N ALA A 343 -0.34 -7.63 -17.64
CA ALA A 343 -0.72 -9.03 -17.44
C ALA A 343 -2.25 -9.20 -17.30
N THR A 344 -2.92 -8.28 -16.60
CA THR A 344 -4.38 -8.28 -16.45
C THR A 344 -5.10 -8.06 -17.77
N GLN A 345 -4.62 -7.12 -18.59
CA GLN A 345 -5.16 -6.83 -19.91
C GLN A 345 -5.04 -8.05 -20.83
N GLN A 346 -3.86 -8.68 -20.87
CA GLN A 346 -3.62 -9.90 -21.66
C GLN A 346 -4.55 -11.03 -21.22
N TRP A 347 -4.72 -11.22 -19.91
CA TRP A 347 -5.65 -12.20 -19.38
C TRP A 347 -7.10 -11.93 -19.82
N TYR A 348 -7.57 -10.67 -19.78
CA TYR A 348 -8.92 -10.33 -20.25
C TYR A 348 -9.12 -10.61 -21.75
N HIS A 349 -8.12 -10.32 -22.59
CA HIS A 349 -8.19 -10.64 -24.02
C HIS A 349 -8.25 -12.16 -24.27
N ALA A 350 -7.50 -12.95 -23.50
CA ALA A 350 -7.53 -14.40 -23.60
C ALA A 350 -8.85 -15.01 -23.08
N ALA A 351 -9.37 -14.48 -21.96
CA ALA A 351 -10.59 -14.99 -21.33
C ALA A 351 -11.88 -14.56 -22.07
N PHE A 352 -11.86 -13.41 -22.76
CA PHE A 352 -13.03 -12.81 -23.41
C PHE A 352 -12.72 -12.34 -24.84
N PRO A 353 -12.32 -13.25 -25.76
CA PRO A 353 -11.77 -12.89 -27.07
C PRO A 353 -12.73 -12.06 -27.94
N HIS A 354 -14.04 -12.30 -27.84
CA HIS A 354 -15.05 -11.64 -28.67
C HIS A 354 -15.82 -10.52 -27.96
N SER A 355 -15.82 -10.49 -26.63
CA SER A 355 -16.64 -9.57 -25.83
C SER A 355 -15.85 -8.47 -25.15
N PHE A 356 -14.52 -8.61 -25.03
CA PHE A 356 -13.68 -7.58 -24.41
C PHE A 356 -13.46 -6.37 -25.33
N PRO A 357 -13.67 -5.13 -24.85
CA PRO A 357 -13.56 -3.94 -25.70
C PRO A 357 -12.13 -3.71 -26.22
N LYS A 358 -11.96 -3.67 -27.55
CA LYS A 358 -10.64 -3.44 -28.20
C LYS A 358 -10.06 -2.05 -27.97
N SER A 359 -10.90 -1.05 -27.72
CA SER A 359 -10.47 0.33 -27.42
C SER A 359 -9.95 0.50 -25.99
N ARG A 360 -10.26 -0.43 -25.08
CA ARG A 360 -9.87 -0.35 -23.66
C ARG A 360 -8.37 -0.56 -23.52
N ARG A 361 -7.74 0.29 -22.72
CA ARG A 361 -6.31 0.27 -22.40
C ARG A 361 -6.05 -0.37 -21.04
N ALA A 362 -4.81 -0.75 -20.73
CA ALA A 362 -4.48 -1.43 -19.49
C ALA A 362 -4.60 -0.50 -18.26
N LEU A 363 -4.06 0.72 -18.35
CA LEU A 363 -3.84 1.61 -17.21
C LEU A 363 -4.00 3.10 -17.52
N VAL A 364 -3.42 3.59 -18.62
CA VAL A 364 -3.46 5.01 -19.00
C VAL A 364 -4.41 5.16 -20.18
N PRO A 365 -5.51 5.94 -20.05
CA PRO A 365 -6.46 6.13 -21.14
C PRO A 365 -5.75 6.56 -22.42
N PHE A 366 -6.11 5.95 -23.54
CA PHE A 366 -5.59 6.24 -24.88
C PHE A 366 -4.10 5.94 -25.14
N VAL A 367 -3.31 5.65 -24.09
CA VAL A 367 -1.86 5.40 -24.21
C VAL A 367 -1.52 3.92 -24.01
N PHE A 368 -1.75 3.40 -22.80
CA PHE A 368 -1.30 2.06 -22.40
C PHE A 368 -2.38 1.28 -21.67
#